data_AF-A0A5K0ZP02-F1
#
_entry.id   AF-A0A5K0ZP02-F1
#
_cell.length_a   1.000
_cell.length_b   1.000
_cell.length_c   1.000
_cell.angle_alpha   90.00
_cell.angle_beta   90.00
_cell.angle_gamma   90.00
#
_symmetry.space_group_name_H-M   'P 1'
#
loop_
_entity.id
_entity.type
_entity.pdbx_description
1 polymer ?
#
loop_
_entity_poly.entity_id
_entity_poly.type
_entity_poly.pdbx_seq_one_letter_code
_entity_poly.pdbx_strand_id
1 'polypeptide(L)'
;DNVHAATFLGVPSPVPYRLRRVAGHRGSYGINFAYSGTGVFDTSAPLPNVTTQIDYLEQMIKEGWYEKRQVRSSMAFLALAGIDYLEFLLYKNGTLE
;
A
#
# COMPACT_ATOMS: atom_id res chain seq x y z
N ASP A 1 -7.76 -5.73 6.21
CA ASP A 1 -7.29 -6.22 4.89
C ASP A 1 -8.00 -5.54 3.74
N ASN A 2 -7.22 -5.07 2.76
CA ASN A 2 -7.69 -4.35 1.56
C ASN A 2 -8.73 -5.13 0.73
N VAL A 3 -8.72 -6.45 0.83
CA VAL A 3 -9.72 -7.34 0.23
C VAL A 3 -11.12 -7.04 0.77
N HIS A 4 -11.28 -6.89 2.09
CA HIS A 4 -12.57 -6.60 2.71
C HIS A 4 -13.09 -5.20 2.37
N ALA A 5 -12.19 -4.21 2.27
CA ALA A 5 -12.56 -2.87 1.84
C ALA A 5 -13.08 -2.86 0.39
N ALA A 6 -12.42 -3.57 -0.54
CA ALA A 6 -12.85 -3.70 -1.92
C ALA A 6 -14.21 -4.41 -2.04
N THR A 7 -14.40 -5.51 -1.30
CA THR A 7 -15.68 -6.24 -1.27
C THR A 7 -16.82 -5.36 -0.75
N PHE A 8 -16.60 -4.59 0.31
CA PHE A 8 -17.60 -3.67 0.85
C PHE A 8 -18.02 -2.60 -0.17
N LEU A 9 -17.07 -2.10 -0.97
CA LEU A 9 -17.31 -1.12 -2.02
C LEU A 9 -17.86 -1.73 -3.33
N GLY A 10 -18.03 -3.06 -3.39
CA GLY A 10 -18.53 -3.75 -4.57
C GLY A 10 -17.58 -3.74 -5.77
N VAL A 11 -16.26 -3.55 -5.53
CA VAL A 11 -15.24 -3.52 -6.57
C VAL A 11 -14.33 -4.75 -6.51
N PRO A 12 -13.72 -5.19 -7.63
CA PRO A 12 -12.75 -6.27 -7.62
C PRO A 12 -11.55 -5.97 -6.72
N SER A 13 -10.98 -7.01 -6.11
CA SER A 13 -9.78 -6.85 -5.26
C SER A 13 -8.63 -6.24 -6.05
N PRO A 14 -7.95 -5.21 -5.51
CA PRO A 14 -6.81 -4.58 -6.17
C PRO A 14 -5.64 -5.56 -6.31
N VAL A 15 -4.89 -5.41 -7.41
CA VAL A 15 -3.75 -6.26 -7.74
C VAL A 15 -2.53 -5.82 -6.92
N PRO A 16 -1.77 -6.73 -6.29
CA PRO A 16 -0.51 -6.38 -5.63
C PRO A 16 0.45 -5.66 -6.58
N TYR A 17 1.07 -4.55 -6.15
CA TYR A 17 1.99 -3.74 -6.95
C TYR A 17 3.09 -4.57 -7.65
N ARG A 18 3.60 -5.61 -6.98
CA ARG A 18 4.61 -6.53 -7.53
C ARG A 18 4.14 -7.29 -8.76
N LEU A 19 2.82 -7.48 -8.93
CA LEU A 19 2.21 -8.20 -10.05
C LEU A 19 1.68 -7.26 -11.14
N ARG A 20 1.84 -5.93 -11.01
CA ARG A 20 1.25 -4.94 -11.94
C ARG A 20 1.55 -5.20 -13.42
N ARG A 21 2.75 -5.69 -13.75
CA ARG A 21 3.19 -5.94 -15.14
C ARG A 21 2.54 -7.17 -15.78
N VAL A 22 2.04 -8.10 -14.98
CA VAL A 22 1.43 -9.36 -15.45
C VAL A 22 -0.08 -9.41 -15.16
N ALA A 23 -0.64 -8.32 -14.63
CA ALA A 23 -2.02 -8.23 -14.19
C ALA A 23 -3.05 -8.17 -15.33
N GLY A 24 -2.61 -7.81 -16.53
CA GLY A 24 -3.49 -7.54 -17.67
C GLY A 24 -4.61 -6.58 -17.30
N HIS A 25 -5.83 -6.89 -17.72
CA HIS A 25 -7.02 -6.08 -17.43
C HIS A 25 -7.35 -5.98 -15.93
N ARG A 26 -6.82 -6.84 -15.06
CA ARG A 26 -7.09 -6.74 -13.62
C ARG A 26 -6.46 -5.51 -12.99
N GLY A 27 -5.37 -5.00 -13.57
CA GLY A 27 -4.69 -3.80 -13.07
C GLY A 27 -5.54 -2.52 -13.16
N SER A 28 -6.61 -2.52 -13.96
CA SER A 28 -7.53 -1.38 -14.06
C SER A 28 -8.49 -1.27 -12.87
N TYR A 29 -8.67 -2.33 -12.08
CA TYR A 29 -9.56 -2.33 -10.90
C TYR A 29 -8.87 -1.80 -9.63
N GLY A 30 -7.58 -1.47 -9.71
CA GLY A 30 -6.81 -0.89 -8.61
C GLY A 30 -5.54 -1.67 -8.30
N ILE A 31 -4.65 -1.02 -7.54
CA ILE A 31 -3.36 -1.56 -7.13
C ILE A 31 -3.24 -1.50 -5.62
N ASN A 32 -2.76 -2.59 -5.04
CA ASN A 32 -2.42 -2.69 -3.63
C ASN A 32 -0.90 -2.50 -3.47
N PHE A 33 -0.51 -1.38 -2.89
CA PHE A 33 0.90 -1.04 -2.62
C PHE A 33 1.39 -1.55 -1.26
N ALA A 34 0.51 -2.11 -0.43
CA ALA A 34 0.84 -2.49 0.94
C ALA A 34 1.90 -3.60 1.03
N TYR A 35 2.92 -3.37 1.85
CA TYR A 35 3.81 -4.41 2.35
C TYR A 35 3.44 -4.69 3.82
N SER A 36 3.15 -5.95 4.13
CA SER A 36 2.87 -6.36 5.50
C SER A 36 4.16 -6.33 6.33
N GLY A 37 4.05 -6.01 7.62
CA GLY A 37 5.20 -5.94 8.54
C GLY A 37 6.04 -4.67 8.43
N THR A 38 5.63 -3.69 7.62
CA THR A 38 6.31 -2.38 7.48
C THR A 38 5.45 -1.26 8.01
N GLY A 39 6.08 -0.24 8.60
CA GLY A 39 5.43 0.95 9.12
C GLY A 39 5.69 2.21 8.30
N VAL A 40 5.33 3.34 8.91
CA VAL A 40 5.75 4.67 8.42
C VAL A 40 7.27 4.78 8.50
N PHE A 41 7.86 4.27 9.58
CA PHE A 41 9.29 4.20 9.79
C PHE A 41 9.87 2.87 9.30
N ASP A 42 11.20 2.82 9.20
CA ASP A 42 11.90 1.59 8.91
C ASP A 42 11.76 0.60 10.06
N THR A 43 11.28 -0.59 9.70
CA THR A 43 11.12 -1.73 10.59
C THR A 43 12.29 -2.70 10.45
N SER A 44 12.37 -3.68 11.35
CA SER A 44 13.29 -4.82 11.26
C SER A 44 13.10 -5.66 10.00
N ALA A 45 11.91 -5.65 9.40
CA ALA A 45 11.67 -6.22 8.08
C ALA A 45 12.32 -5.35 6.99
N PRO A 46 13.23 -5.88 6.15
CA PRO A 46 13.89 -5.14 5.06
C PRO A 46 12.96 -5.00 3.85
N LEU A 47 11.80 -4.37 4.07
CA LEU A 47 10.74 -4.20 3.09
C LEU A 47 10.38 -2.72 2.94
N PRO A 48 9.77 -2.31 1.82
CA PRO A 48 9.36 -0.93 1.57
C PRO A 48 8.45 -0.35 2.67
N ASN A 49 8.92 0.67 3.37
CA ASN A 49 8.11 1.47 4.29
C ASN A 49 7.01 2.24 3.54
N VAL A 50 6.09 2.87 4.28
CA VAL A 50 4.91 3.54 3.69
C VAL A 50 5.30 4.67 2.73
N THR A 51 6.37 5.41 3.01
CA THR A 51 6.89 6.44 2.08
C THR A 51 7.27 5.81 0.74
N THR A 52 8.02 4.71 0.77
CA THR A 52 8.41 3.99 -0.44
C THR A 52 7.18 3.40 -1.17
N GLN A 53 6.16 2.97 -0.44
CA GLN A 53 4.90 2.48 -1.04
C GLN A 53 4.13 3.61 -1.75
N ILE A 54 4.18 4.83 -1.21
CA ILE A 54 3.62 6.03 -1.86
C ILE A 54 4.45 6.40 -3.10
N ASP A 55 5.78 6.31 -3.03
CA ASP A 55 6.65 6.56 -4.19
C ASP A 55 6.34 5.62 -5.36
N TYR A 56 5.97 4.36 -5.09
CA TYR A 56 5.49 3.44 -6.14
C TYR A 56 4.21 3.93 -6.82
N LEU A 57 3.26 4.48 -6.07
CA LEU A 57 2.06 5.09 -6.64
C LEU A 57 2.44 6.30 -7.50
N GLU A 58 3.28 7.20 -6.99
CA GLU A 58 3.74 8.36 -7.75
C GLU A 58 4.44 7.98 -9.04
N GLN A 59 5.32 6.98 -8.98
CA GLN A 59 6.04 6.45 -10.13
C GLN A 59 5.07 5.93 -11.19
N MET A 60 4.06 5.15 -10.80
CA MET A 60 3.05 4.65 -11.76
C MET A 60 2.27 5.78 -12.43
N ILE A 61 1.95 6.85 -11.70
CA ILE A 61 1.29 8.03 -12.27
C ILE A 61 2.23 8.74 -13.26
N LYS A 62 3.50 8.93 -12.88
CA LYS A 62 4.53 9.57 -13.74
C LYS A 62 4.82 8.76 -15.01
N GLU A 63 4.81 7.44 -14.91
CA GLU A 63 4.99 6.50 -16.03
C GLU A 63 3.75 6.35 -16.93
N GLY A 64 2.63 6.99 -16.57
CA GLY A 64 1.42 6.98 -17.39
C GLY A 64 0.60 5.69 -17.32
N TRP A 65 0.74 4.90 -16.24
CA TRP A 65 -0.12 3.74 -16.01
C TRP A 65 -1.59 4.11 -15.81
N TYR A 66 -1.83 5.34 -15.34
CA TYR A 66 -3.17 5.90 -15.13
C TYR A 66 -3.23 7.33 -15.68
N GLU A 67 -4.32 7.65 -16.38
CA GLU A 67 -4.62 9.00 -16.80
C GLU A 67 -4.97 9.89 -15.59
N LYS A 68 -4.67 11.20 -15.68
CA LYS A 68 -5.01 12.17 -14.63
C LYS A 68 -6.48 12.12 -14.21
N ARG A 69 -7.39 11.90 -15.16
CA ARG A 69 -8.83 11.78 -14.88
C ARG A 69 -9.13 10.55 -14.03
N GLN A 70 -8.51 9.41 -14.34
CA GLN A 70 -8.68 8.17 -13.59
C GLN A 70 -8.18 8.34 -12.16
N VAL A 71 -7.01 8.97 -11.97
CA VAL A 71 -6.49 9.29 -10.62
C VAL A 71 -7.47 10.17 -9.83
N ARG A 72 -8.04 11.21 -10.45
CA ARG A 72 -9.00 12.12 -9.79
C ARG A 72 -10.34 11.46 -9.44
N SER A 73 -10.75 10.43 -10.16
CA SER A 73 -11.96 9.66 -9.87
C SER A 73 -11.70 8.40 -9.04
N SER A 74 -10.46 8.18 -8.59
CA SER A 74 -10.08 7.02 -7.80
C SER A 74 -10.25 7.27 -6.31
N MET A 75 -10.32 6.19 -5.53
CA MET A 75 -10.28 6.20 -4.08
C MET A 75 -8.93 5.66 -3.61
N ALA A 76 -8.33 6.31 -2.63
CA ALA A 76 -7.18 5.78 -1.91
C ALA A 76 -7.63 5.29 -0.52
N PHE A 77 -7.17 4.11 -0.14
CA PHE A 77 -7.37 3.56 1.19
C PHE A 77 -6.00 3.32 1.83
N LEU A 78 -5.75 3.99 2.96
CA LEU A 78 -4.51 3.89 3.72
C LEU A 78 -4.87 3.52 5.16
N ALA A 79 -4.42 2.34 5.59
CA ALA A 79 -4.59 1.86 6.96
C ALA A 79 -3.21 1.64 7.58
N LEU A 80 -2.89 2.42 8.60
CA LEU A 80 -1.61 2.41 9.32
C LEU A 80 -1.91 2.25 10.80
N ALA A 81 -1.47 1.13 11.38
CA ALA A 81 -1.58 0.93 12.82
C ALA A 81 -0.62 -0.16 13.29
N GLY A 82 -0.21 -0.05 14.56
CA GLY A 82 0.38 -1.15 15.34
C GLY A 82 1.83 -1.48 15.06
N ILE A 83 2.26 -1.54 13.80
CA ILE A 83 3.59 -2.08 13.47
C ILE A 83 4.74 -1.14 13.89
N ASP A 84 4.60 0.17 13.74
CA ASP A 84 5.60 1.14 14.22
C ASP A 84 5.76 1.09 15.75
N TYR A 85 4.65 0.94 16.47
CA TYR A 85 4.66 0.78 17.93
C TYR A 85 5.27 -0.56 18.35
N LEU A 86 4.91 -1.65 17.66
CA LEU A 86 5.48 -2.97 17.90
C LEU A 86 6.99 -2.96 17.68
N GLU A 87 7.45 -2.35 16.58
CA GLU A 87 8.86 -2.18 16.27
C GLU A 87 9.58 -1.38 17.35
N PHE A 88 8.98 -0.28 17.80
CA PHE A 88 9.53 0.53 18.89
C PHE A 88 9.71 -0.27 20.18
N LEU A 89 8.67 -0.99 20.61
CA LEU A 89 8.67 -1.77 21.85
C LEU A 89 9.62 -2.97 21.79
N LEU A 90 9.65 -3.70 20.67
CA LEU A 90 10.40 -4.96 20.58
C LEU A 90 11.86 -4.77 20.16
N TYR A 91 12.17 -3.75 19.35
CA TYR A 91 13.47 -3.63 18.69
C TYR A 91 14.17 -2.29 18.89
N LYS A 92 13.51 -1.29 19.51
CA LYS A 92 14.09 0.05 19.74
C LYS A 92 14.13 0.44 21.22
N ASN A 93 14.10 -0.54 22.13
CA ASN A 93 14.09 -0.34 23.59
C ASN A 93 12.96 0.60 24.07
N GLY A 94 11.83 0.59 23.38
CA GLY A 94 10.64 1.30 23.80
C GLY A 94 10.03 0.70 25.06
N THR A 95 9.38 1.53 25.86
CA THR A 95 8.61 1.11 27.04
C THR A 95 7.13 1.43 26.84
N LEU A 96 6.27 0.61 27.41
CA LEU A 96 4.86 0.96 27.60
C LEU A 96 4.79 2.04 28.68
N GLU A 97 4.02 3.09 28.44
CA GLU A 97 3.62 4.05 29.50
C GLU A 97 2.54 3.44 30.40
#